data_AF-A0A3E0BZX8-F1
#
_entry.id   AF-A0A3E0BZX8-F1
#
_cell.length_a   1.000
_cell.length_b   1.000
_cell.length_c   1.000
_cell.angle_alpha   90.00
_cell.angle_beta   90.00
_cell.angle_gamma   90.00
#
_symmetry.space_group_name_H-M   'P 1'
#
loop_
_entity.id
_entity.type
_entity.pdbx_description
1 polymer ?
#
loop_
_entity_poly.entity_id
_entity_poly.type
_entity_poly.pdbx_seq_one_letter_code
_entity_poly.pdbx_strand_id
1 'polypeptide(L)'
;MATGNDGASREKLQHESPFKMPSLEAAVARRVRSDKTRRFVLDGKEEWVHEWIEIDAELNEDFPIAGVGPVLWVGKTPLIESERLAGGRYRFFAPPDTRIKEDGKLGLGRAGTAVPHIEQRSRIRLAWEKAE
;
A
#
# COMPACT_ATOMS: atom_id res chain seq x y z
N MET A 1 -26.70 40.35 31.58
CA MET A 1 -25.71 39.73 32.48
C MET A 1 -26.28 38.36 32.86
N ALA A 2 -25.66 37.19 32.70
CA ALA A 2 -24.38 36.79 32.13
C ALA A 2 -24.57 35.36 31.56
N THR A 3 -23.91 35.08 30.44
CA THR A 3 -23.75 33.77 29.80
C THR A 3 -22.86 32.84 30.65
N GLY A 4 -23.30 31.61 30.91
CA GLY A 4 -22.44 30.51 31.41
C GLY A 4 -22.39 29.42 30.34
N ASN A 5 -21.48 29.56 29.37
CA ASN A 5 -20.14 29.00 29.31
C ASN A 5 -20.12 27.48 29.13
N ASP A 6 -19.96 27.11 27.87
CA ASP A 6 -19.67 25.79 27.34
C ASP A 6 -18.43 25.17 28.00
N GLY A 7 -18.60 23.97 28.53
CA GLY A 7 -17.53 23.11 29.01
C GLY A 7 -17.62 21.72 28.41
N ALA A 8 -18.10 21.58 27.17
CA ALA A 8 -17.95 20.34 26.43
C ALA A 8 -16.47 20.17 26.09
N SER A 9 -15.73 19.59 27.04
CA SER A 9 -14.37 19.13 26.83
C SER A 9 -14.42 18.17 25.65
N ARG A 10 -13.96 18.62 24.48
CA ARG A 10 -13.70 17.75 23.34
C ARG A 10 -12.71 16.71 23.84
N GLU A 11 -13.20 15.50 24.10
CA GLU A 11 -12.35 14.32 24.19
C GLU A 11 -11.49 14.33 22.93
N LYS A 12 -10.22 14.68 23.09
CA LYS A 12 -9.22 14.38 22.08
C LYS A 12 -9.22 12.86 22.01
N LEU A 13 -9.90 12.32 21.01
CA LEU A 13 -9.66 10.97 20.52
C LEU A 13 -8.17 10.90 20.22
N GLN A 14 -7.40 10.49 21.23
CA GLN A 14 -6.06 10.01 21.02
C GLN A 14 -6.25 8.77 20.16
N HIS A 15 -6.09 8.92 18.84
CA HIS A 15 -5.76 7.82 17.97
C HIS A 15 -4.34 7.36 18.34
N GLU A 16 -4.19 6.79 19.53
CA GLU A 16 -3.11 5.85 19.77
C GLU A 16 -3.36 4.73 18.77
N SER A 17 -2.60 4.71 17.68
CA SER A 17 -2.49 3.52 16.86
C SER A 17 -1.45 2.65 17.58
N PRO A 18 -1.84 1.62 18.36
CA PRO A 18 -0.89 0.87 19.19
C PRO A 18 0.05 -0.02 18.36
N PHE A 19 -0.13 -0.07 17.04
CA PHE A 19 0.68 -0.88 16.14
C PHE A 19 1.63 -0.01 15.32
N LYS A 20 2.92 -0.11 15.65
CA LYS A 20 4.01 0.48 14.88
C LYS A 20 3.96 -0.04 13.44
N MET A 21 4.12 0.86 12.48
CA MET A 21 4.20 0.49 11.07
C MET A 21 5.55 -0.20 10.80
N PRO A 22 5.58 -1.33 10.07
CA PRO A 22 6.83 -1.92 9.62
C PRO A 22 7.54 -1.02 8.61
N SER A 23 8.85 -1.20 8.52
CA SER A 23 9.72 -0.53 7.57
C SER A 23 9.90 -1.38 6.32
N LEU A 24 9.87 -0.73 5.15
CA LEU A 24 10.26 -1.34 3.87
C LEU A 24 11.78 -1.46 3.80
N GLU A 25 12.26 -2.68 3.53
CA GLU A 25 13.68 -3.01 3.37
C GLU A 25 14.08 -3.13 1.90
N ALA A 26 13.22 -3.74 1.08
CA ALA A 26 13.40 -3.88 -0.36
C ALA A 26 12.05 -3.82 -1.09
N ALA A 27 12.07 -3.39 -2.37
CA ALA A 27 10.95 -3.60 -3.28
C ALA A 27 11.44 -3.72 -4.72
N VAL A 28 10.98 -4.75 -5.42
CA VAL A 28 11.34 -5.06 -6.81
C VAL A 28 10.09 -5.23 -7.64
N ALA A 29 9.96 -4.44 -8.71
CA ALA A 29 8.89 -4.55 -9.68
C ALA A 29 9.28 -5.45 -10.85
N ARG A 30 8.32 -6.22 -11.35
CA ARG A 30 8.43 -6.96 -12.61
C ARG A 30 7.11 -6.92 -13.39
N ARG A 31 7.19 -7.00 -14.71
CA ARG A 31 6.02 -7.28 -15.56
C ARG A 31 5.82 -8.79 -15.66
N VAL A 32 4.59 -9.22 -15.49
CA VAL A 32 4.20 -10.63 -15.57
C VAL A 32 3.17 -10.77 -16.68
N ARG A 33 3.38 -11.74 -17.56
CA ARG A 33 2.39 -12.22 -18.52
C ARG A 33 2.08 -13.68 -18.21
N SER A 34 0.80 -14.04 -18.20
CA SER A 34 0.34 -15.38 -17.81
C SER A 34 -0.87 -15.83 -18.61
N ASP A 35 -1.01 -17.14 -18.78
CA ASP A 35 -2.22 -17.75 -19.34
C ASP A 35 -3.43 -17.59 -18.41
N LYS A 36 -3.17 -17.40 -17.11
CA LYS A 36 -4.22 -17.11 -16.12
C LYS A 36 -4.51 -15.62 -16.09
N THR A 37 -5.80 -15.27 -16.03
CA THR A 37 -6.22 -13.89 -15.86
C THR A 37 -6.17 -13.45 -14.40
N ARG A 38 -5.91 -12.16 -14.19
CA ARG A 38 -6.12 -11.49 -12.92
C ARG A 38 -7.22 -10.45 -13.08
N ARG A 39 -8.11 -10.37 -12.09
CA ARG A 39 -9.15 -9.33 -12.04
C ARG A 39 -8.60 -8.08 -11.35
N PHE A 40 -8.82 -6.92 -11.95
CA PHE A 40 -8.64 -5.60 -11.34
C PHE A 40 -9.95 -4.81 -11.40
N VAL A 41 -10.13 -3.85 -10.49
CA VAL A 41 -11.22 -2.87 -10.58
C VAL A 41 -10.63 -1.52 -10.99
N LEU A 42 -10.94 -1.07 -12.20
CA LEU A 42 -10.43 0.16 -12.82
C LEU A 42 -11.59 1.06 -13.20
N ASP A 43 -11.59 2.30 -12.69
CA ASP A 43 -12.66 3.29 -12.94
C ASP A 43 -14.08 2.73 -12.70
N GLY A 44 -14.21 1.89 -11.66
CA GLY A 44 -15.48 1.25 -11.28
C GLY A 44 -15.89 0.06 -12.15
N LYS A 45 -15.04 -0.38 -13.09
CA LYS A 45 -15.26 -1.55 -13.94
C LYS A 45 -14.30 -2.67 -13.57
N GLU A 46 -14.80 -3.89 -13.63
CA GLU A 46 -13.94 -5.07 -13.49
C GLU A 46 -13.29 -5.40 -14.83
N GLU A 47 -11.98 -5.55 -14.83
CA GLU A 47 -11.21 -5.97 -15.99
C GLU A 47 -10.41 -7.22 -15.66
N TRP A 48 -10.44 -8.19 -16.58
CA TRP A 48 -9.65 -9.42 -16.50
C TRP A 48 -8.49 -9.32 -17.47
N VAL A 49 -7.26 -9.35 -16.96
CA VAL A 49 -6.04 -9.11 -17.75
C VAL A 49 -5.08 -10.28 -17.67
N HIS A 50 -4.34 -10.54 -18.75
CA HIS A 50 -3.29 -11.55 -18.84
C HIS A 50 -1.88 -11.00 -18.56
N GLU A 51 -1.76 -9.67 -18.45
CA GLU A 51 -0.52 -8.98 -18.12
C GLU A 51 -0.75 -8.04 -16.94
N TRP A 52 0.18 -8.01 -15.99
CA TRP A 52 0.15 -7.11 -14.84
C TRP A 52 1.56 -6.82 -14.33
N ILE A 53 1.66 -5.88 -13.39
CA ILE A 53 2.90 -5.59 -12.66
C ILE A 53 2.79 -6.22 -11.28
N GLU A 54 3.84 -6.94 -10.90
CA GLU A 54 4.04 -7.41 -9.53
C GLU A 54 5.14 -6.61 -8.87
N ILE A 55 4.94 -6.23 -7.62
CA ILE A 55 6.00 -5.65 -6.78
C ILE A 55 6.16 -6.52 -5.54
N ASP A 56 7.26 -7.25 -5.50
CA ASP A 56 7.66 -7.99 -4.30
C ASP A 56 8.35 -7.02 -3.35
N ALA A 57 7.76 -6.81 -2.17
CA ALA A 57 8.26 -5.95 -1.12
C ALA A 57 8.61 -6.77 0.12
N GLU A 58 9.74 -6.43 0.73
CA GLU A 58 10.24 -7.00 1.97
C GLU A 58 10.09 -5.99 3.09
N LEU A 59 9.48 -6.42 4.19
CA LEU A 59 9.30 -5.64 5.40
C LEU A 59 10.16 -6.25 6.52
N ASN A 60 10.65 -5.42 7.43
CA ASN A 60 11.45 -5.86 8.58
C ASN A 60 10.68 -6.79 9.55
N GLU A 61 9.35 -6.75 9.50
CA GLU A 61 8.43 -7.56 10.28
C GLU A 61 7.11 -7.70 9.52
N ASP A 62 6.28 -8.66 9.91
CA ASP A 62 4.96 -8.83 9.32
C ASP A 62 4.09 -7.58 9.55
N PHE A 63 3.32 -7.22 8.52
CA PHE A 63 2.34 -6.15 8.64
C PHE A 63 1.27 -6.53 9.66
N PRO A 64 0.94 -5.66 10.62
CA PRO A 64 -0.08 -5.95 11.63
C PRO A 64 -1.46 -6.03 10.97
N ILE A 65 -1.98 -7.25 10.82
CA ILE A 65 -3.31 -7.50 10.23
C ILE A 65 -4.37 -7.27 11.32
N ALA A 66 -4.91 -6.06 11.37
CA ALA A 66 -6.03 -5.69 12.24
C ALA A 66 -7.31 -5.45 11.42
N GLY A 67 -7.64 -6.36 10.49
CA GLY A 67 -8.74 -6.17 9.52
C GLY A 67 -8.43 -5.20 8.38
N VAL A 68 -7.19 -4.72 8.31
CA VAL A 68 -6.63 -3.85 7.26
C VAL A 68 -5.42 -4.51 6.63
N GLY A 69 -5.28 -4.39 5.32
CA GLY A 69 -4.11 -4.85 4.56
C GLY A 69 -3.05 -3.75 4.41
N PRO A 70 -1.85 -4.07 3.91
CA PRO A 70 -0.87 -3.05 3.55
C PRO A 70 -1.28 -2.33 2.25
N VAL A 71 -0.89 -1.05 2.14
CA VAL A 71 -0.86 -0.31 0.88
C VAL A 71 0.56 0.11 0.60
N LEU A 72 1.07 -0.30 -0.56
CA LEU A 72 2.36 0.16 -1.06
C LEU A 72 2.16 1.39 -1.93
N TRP A 73 2.81 2.49 -1.57
CA TRP A 73 2.85 3.69 -2.40
C TRP A 73 4.12 3.69 -3.25
N VAL A 74 3.98 3.83 -4.56
CA VAL A 74 5.08 4.15 -5.46
C VAL A 74 4.89 5.56 -6.01
N GLY A 75 5.64 6.52 -5.46
CA GLY A 75 5.46 7.93 -5.73
C GLY A 75 4.11 8.43 -5.24
N LYS A 76 3.15 8.57 -6.16
CA LYS A 76 1.76 8.98 -5.89
C LYS A 76 0.76 7.85 -6.15
N THR A 77 1.23 6.69 -6.59
CA THR A 77 0.39 5.56 -6.99
C THR A 77 0.21 4.62 -5.81
N PRO A 78 -1.00 4.46 -5.25
CA PRO A 78 -1.26 3.46 -4.22
C PRO A 78 -1.53 2.09 -4.85
N LEU A 79 -0.89 1.05 -4.33
CA LEU A 79 -1.12 -0.34 -4.66
C LEU A 79 -1.76 -1.01 -3.44
N ILE A 80 -3.05 -1.31 -3.57
CA ILE A 80 -3.90 -1.79 -2.47
C ILE A 80 -4.02 -3.31 -2.50
N GLU A 81 -4.11 -3.89 -3.71
CA GLU A 81 -4.17 -5.33 -3.88
C GLU A 81 -2.82 -5.95 -3.56
N SER A 82 -2.81 -6.84 -2.57
CA SER A 82 -1.60 -7.52 -2.13
C SER A 82 -1.86 -8.96 -1.68
N GLU A 83 -0.82 -9.77 -1.74
CA GLU A 83 -0.75 -11.12 -1.23
C GLU A 83 0.45 -11.25 -0.28
N ARG A 84 0.30 -11.98 0.82
CA ARG A 84 1.41 -12.26 1.74
C ARG A 84 2.13 -13.53 1.31
N LEU A 85 3.45 -13.45 1.10
CA LEU A 85 4.31 -14.55 0.63
C LEU A 85 5.07 -15.29 1.75
N ALA A 86 4.80 -14.95 3.02
CA ALA A 86 5.50 -15.36 4.26
C ALA A 86 6.76 -14.55 4.60
N GLY A 87 7.10 -14.52 5.90
CA GLY A 87 8.32 -13.88 6.42
C GLY A 87 8.43 -12.37 6.15
N GLY A 88 7.37 -11.60 6.39
CA GLY A 88 7.39 -10.15 6.11
C GLY A 88 7.37 -9.78 4.63
N ARG A 89 7.22 -10.75 3.72
CA ARG A 89 7.18 -10.51 2.26
C ARG A 89 5.75 -10.38 1.75
N TYR A 90 5.55 -9.38 0.91
CA TYR A 90 4.26 -9.06 0.31
C TYR A 90 4.44 -8.82 -1.18
N ARG A 91 3.52 -9.36 -1.97
CA ARG A 91 3.42 -9.06 -3.40
C ARG A 91 2.28 -8.10 -3.61
N PHE A 92 2.57 -6.94 -4.17
CA PHE A 92 1.58 -5.96 -4.60
C PHE A 92 1.33 -6.10 -6.09
N PHE A 93 0.10 -5.81 -6.50
CA PHE A 93 -0.32 -5.95 -7.89
C PHE A 93 -0.76 -4.61 -8.45
N ALA A 94 -0.41 -4.36 -9.71
CA ALA A 94 -0.91 -3.22 -10.46
C ALA A 94 -1.32 -3.64 -11.88
N PRO A 95 -2.34 -3.01 -12.47
CA PRO A 95 -2.66 -3.15 -13.88
C PRO A 95 -1.46 -2.86 -14.80
N PRO A 96 -1.41 -3.43 -16.01
CA PRO A 96 -0.25 -3.33 -16.90
C PRO A 96 0.06 -1.90 -17.35
N ASP A 97 -0.97 -1.04 -17.43
CA ASP A 97 -0.85 0.37 -17.82
C ASP A 97 -0.53 1.30 -16.66
N THR A 98 -0.41 0.77 -15.44
CA THR A 98 -0.07 1.56 -14.27
C THR A 98 1.31 2.17 -14.45
N ARG A 99 1.38 3.50 -14.45
CA ARG A 99 2.65 4.23 -14.56
C ARG A 99 3.43 4.13 -13.25
N ILE A 100 4.27 3.11 -13.18
CA ILE A 100 5.20 2.90 -12.08
C ILE A 100 6.58 3.36 -12.54
N LYS A 101 7.12 4.39 -11.87
CA LYS A 101 8.45 4.92 -12.19
C LYS A 101 9.53 4.04 -11.58
N GLU A 102 10.54 3.73 -12.37
CA GLU A 102 11.84 3.30 -11.85
C GLU A 102 12.36 4.35 -10.85
N ASP A 103 13.01 3.87 -9.79
CA ASP A 103 13.45 4.67 -8.64
C ASP A 103 12.34 5.46 -7.92
N GLY A 104 11.09 5.02 -8.10
CA GLY A 104 9.94 5.58 -7.41
C GLY A 104 10.16 5.63 -5.89
N LYS A 105 9.82 6.76 -5.26
CA LYS A 105 9.83 6.86 -3.80
C LYS A 105 8.81 5.89 -3.22
N LEU A 106 9.21 5.09 -2.25
CA LEU A 106 8.32 4.12 -1.64
C LEU A 106 7.74 4.62 -0.32
N GLY A 107 6.54 4.14 -0.01
CA GLY A 107 5.91 4.35 1.28
C GLY A 107 4.92 3.25 1.59
N LEU A 108 4.64 3.07 2.87
CA LEU A 108 3.71 2.08 3.38
C LEU A 108 2.56 2.78 4.11
N GLY A 109 1.37 2.20 4.01
CA GLY A 109 0.18 2.63 4.75
C GLY A 109 -0.79 1.46 4.91
N ARG A 110 -2.00 1.77 5.38
CA ARG A 110 -3.09 0.79 5.57
C ARG A 110 -4.15 0.90 4.49
N ALA A 111 -4.61 -0.25 4.02
CA ALA A 111 -5.77 -0.42 3.14
C ALA A 111 -7.03 -0.44 4.00
N GLY A 112 -8.15 0.09 3.51
CA GLY A 112 -9.43 0.04 4.22
C GLY A 112 -9.78 1.30 5.03
N THR A 113 -8.91 2.31 5.07
CA THR A 113 -9.33 3.68 5.39
C THR A 113 -9.97 4.31 4.15
N ALA A 114 -11.06 5.07 4.31
CA ALA A 114 -11.82 5.67 3.19
C ALA A 114 -10.94 6.39 2.14
N VAL A 115 -9.80 6.96 2.57
CA VAL A 115 -8.73 7.42 1.70
C VAL A 115 -7.39 6.88 2.25
N PRO A 116 -6.71 5.95 1.56
CA PRO A 116 -5.40 5.49 1.99
C PRO A 116 -4.42 6.67 1.98
N HIS A 117 -3.49 6.68 2.93
CA HIS A 117 -2.43 7.67 3.02
C HIS A 117 -1.09 6.99 3.32
N ILE A 118 0.01 7.68 3.01
CA ILE A 118 1.34 7.22 3.38
C ILE A 118 1.51 7.45 4.87
N GLU A 119 1.70 6.38 5.63
CA GLU A 119 1.99 6.44 7.06
C GLU A 119 3.50 6.42 7.32
N GLN A 120 4.25 5.65 6.52
CA GLN A 120 5.69 5.56 6.63
C GLN A 120 6.34 5.70 5.24
N ARG A 121 7.16 6.75 5.07
CA ARG A 121 8.00 6.90 3.87
C ARG A 121 9.25 6.04 4.03
N SER A 122 9.64 5.34 2.97
CA SER A 122 10.92 4.65 2.92
C SER A 122 12.00 5.52 2.27
N ARG A 123 13.26 5.28 2.64
CA ARG A 123 14.43 5.85 1.98
C ARG A 123 14.85 5.03 0.76
N ILE A 124 14.42 3.76 0.70
CA ILE A 124 14.72 2.87 -0.42
C ILE A 124 13.89 3.27 -1.65
N ARG A 125 14.34 2.84 -2.82
CA ARG A 125 13.70 3.11 -4.10
C ARG A 125 13.24 1.81 -4.74
N LEU A 126 12.23 1.92 -5.60
CA LEU A 126 11.75 0.78 -6.37
C LEU A 126 12.79 0.39 -7.42
N ALA A 127 13.26 -0.85 -7.37
CA ALA A 127 14.03 -1.47 -8.43
C ALA A 127 13.08 -2.14 -9.44
N TRP A 128 13.53 -2.28 -10.69
CA TRP A 128 12.86 -3.09 -11.70
C TRP A 128 13.73 -4.30 -12.04
N GLU A 129 13.10 -5.47 -12.12
CA GLU A 129 13.71 -6.66 -12.69
C GLU A 129 13.92 -6.40 -14.19
N LYS A 130 15.15 -6.63 -14.66
CA LYS A 130 15.45 -6.50 -16.08
C LYS A 130 14.74 -7.63 -16.82
N ALA A 131 13.99 -7.30 -17.86
CA ALA A 131 13.53 -8.30 -18.81
C ALA A 131 14.76 -8.90 -19.49
N GLU A 132 14.97 -10.20 -19.29
CA GLU A 132 15.96 -10.99 -20.03
C GLU A 132 15.51 -11.26 -21.48
#